data_AF-A0A0F9B106-F1
#
_entry.id   AF-A0A0F9B106-F1
#
_cell.length_a   1.000
_cell.length_b   1.000
_cell.length_c   1.000
_cell.angle_alpha   90.00
_cell.angle_beta   90.00
_cell.angle_gamma   90.00
#
_symmetry.space_group_name_H-M   'P 1'
#
loop_
_entity.id
_entity.type
_entity.pdbx_description
1 polymer ?
#
loop_
_entity_poly.entity_id
_entity_poly.type
_entity_poly.pdbx_seq_one_letter_code
_entity_poly.pdbx_strand_id
1 'polypeptide(L)'
;KKRNLGFTFSFPVNQTNISTGILINWTKGFTAKGVVGSNVMKLLTDSIRKFGMEKVKVVALANDTVGTLATGSYRDPRCDIGIIFGTGTNACYRERIGNIKKLDIKSKKNQHMIVNIEWGNFNKIPTTEYDLRLDKATNNPGKQRMEKMISGMYLGEIARLILANMIKYKLIFKNSKAKFAKGEFKTRHLSFVTSDHTEQLDKIHGYLEGLGILNTTFEERELLKNICKIVSKRAARISAAAISAVITWMDPKLRSDHTIAIDGTVYKRLPDFRRIILGELKELHKSKAKKIKLVHTKDGSGIGVAIAAAVATS
;
A
#
# COMPACT_ATOMS: atom_id res chain seq x y z
N LYS A 1 -18.13 20.53 -25.22
CA LYS A 1 -17.52 21.07 -23.97
C LYS A 1 -16.13 20.47 -23.80
N LYS A 2 -15.07 21.28 -23.63
CA LYS A 2 -13.72 20.79 -23.29
C LYS A 2 -13.75 20.20 -21.86
N ARG A 3 -13.06 19.08 -21.63
CA ARG A 3 -12.98 18.40 -20.32
C ARG A 3 -11.53 18.29 -19.89
N ASN A 4 -11.24 18.74 -18.68
CA ASN A 4 -9.94 18.57 -18.04
C ASN A 4 -9.89 17.19 -17.36
N LEU A 5 -8.82 16.44 -17.63
CA LEU A 5 -8.57 15.12 -17.06
C LEU A 5 -7.38 15.21 -16.11
N GLY A 6 -7.59 14.76 -14.88
CA GLY A 6 -6.53 14.38 -13.96
C GLY A 6 -6.14 12.92 -14.18
N PHE A 7 -4.85 12.65 -14.29
CA PHE A 7 -4.31 11.30 -14.50
C PHE A 7 -3.64 10.79 -13.21
N THR A 8 -4.29 9.83 -12.54
CA THR A 8 -3.62 9.10 -11.45
C THR A 8 -2.70 8.05 -12.05
N PHE A 9 -1.41 8.14 -11.75
CA PHE A 9 -0.41 7.19 -12.20
C PHE A 9 0.43 6.70 -11.02
N SER A 10 0.06 5.53 -10.49
CA SER A 10 0.58 4.95 -9.25
C SER A 10 1.92 4.23 -9.41
N PHE A 11 2.91 4.91 -10.00
CA PHE A 11 4.27 4.41 -10.19
C PHE A 11 5.29 5.50 -9.87
N PRO A 12 6.55 5.14 -9.58
CA PRO A 12 7.63 6.09 -9.40
C PRO A 12 7.85 6.93 -10.67
N VAL A 13 7.57 8.23 -10.59
CA VAL A 13 7.76 9.19 -11.68
C VAL A 13 8.70 10.30 -11.24
N ASN A 14 9.58 10.72 -12.14
CA ASN A 14 10.28 11.99 -12.02
C ASN A 14 9.38 13.08 -12.58
N GLN A 15 8.82 13.89 -11.68
CA GLN A 15 7.85 14.92 -11.99
C GLN A 15 8.52 16.30 -11.89
N THR A 16 8.71 16.96 -13.03
CA THR A 16 9.32 18.31 -13.09
C THR A 16 8.28 19.43 -12.99
N ASN A 17 7.03 19.16 -13.35
CA ASN A 17 5.87 20.03 -13.12
C ASN A 17 4.58 19.20 -13.02
N ILE A 18 3.44 19.82 -12.69
CA ILE A 18 2.17 19.11 -12.48
C ILE A 18 1.67 18.31 -13.71
N SER A 19 2.16 18.65 -14.90
CA SER A 19 1.75 18.08 -16.19
C SER A 19 2.82 17.20 -16.86
N THR A 20 3.93 16.90 -16.20
CA THR A 20 5.00 16.03 -16.71
C THR A 20 5.28 14.90 -15.73
N GLY A 21 5.55 13.71 -16.25
CA GLY A 21 6.01 12.60 -15.41
C GLY A 21 6.79 11.59 -16.21
N ILE A 22 8.09 11.52 -15.97
CA ILE A 22 8.97 10.53 -16.59
C ILE A 22 8.95 9.28 -15.72
N LEU A 23 8.50 8.14 -16.26
CA LEU A 23 8.50 6.88 -15.51
C LEU A 23 9.94 6.46 -15.19
N ILE A 24 10.24 6.25 -13.90
CA ILE A 24 11.57 5.82 -13.43
C ILE A 24 11.72 4.30 -13.57
N ASN A 25 10.76 3.55 -13.03
CA ASN A 25 10.73 2.10 -13.12
C ASN A 25 9.32 1.56 -12.88
N TRP A 26 9.02 0.41 -13.47
CA TRP A 26 7.81 -0.32 -13.13
C TRP A 26 7.88 -0.93 -11.72
N THR A 27 6.72 -1.06 -11.10
CA THR A 27 6.50 -1.76 -9.83
C THR A 27 5.27 -2.67 -9.96
N LYS A 28 4.91 -3.41 -8.91
CA LYS A 28 3.67 -4.22 -8.86
C LYS A 28 3.53 -5.26 -9.98
N GLY A 29 4.67 -5.72 -10.53
CA GLY A 29 4.71 -6.73 -11.61
C GLY A 29 4.51 -6.20 -13.04
N PHE A 30 4.38 -4.89 -13.25
CA PHE A 30 4.26 -4.30 -14.60
C PHE A 30 5.58 -4.39 -15.39
N THR A 31 5.50 -4.57 -16.71
CA THR A 31 6.67 -4.78 -17.59
C THR A 31 6.54 -4.16 -18.99
N ALA A 32 5.60 -3.22 -19.21
CA ALA A 32 5.37 -2.64 -20.53
C ALA A 32 6.62 -1.96 -21.11
N LYS A 33 7.05 -2.42 -22.29
CA LYS A 33 8.25 -1.91 -22.99
C LYS A 33 8.01 -0.50 -23.54
N GLY A 34 9.09 0.30 -23.64
CA GLY A 34 9.05 1.64 -24.22
C GLY A 34 8.45 2.76 -23.35
N VAL A 35 8.06 2.45 -22.10
CA VAL A 35 7.46 3.45 -21.19
C VAL A 35 8.46 3.99 -20.17
N VAL A 36 9.42 3.16 -19.73
CA VAL A 36 10.46 3.61 -18.79
C VAL A 36 11.32 4.67 -19.48
N GLY A 37 11.54 5.80 -18.81
CA GLY A 37 12.21 6.97 -19.38
C GLY A 37 11.31 7.87 -20.23
N SER A 38 10.06 7.48 -20.48
CA SER A 38 9.10 8.24 -21.30
C SER A 38 8.17 9.11 -20.44
N ASN A 39 7.72 10.24 -21.00
CA ASN A 39 6.71 11.09 -20.37
C ASN A 39 5.31 10.47 -20.51
N VAL A 40 4.76 9.94 -19.41
CA VAL A 40 3.48 9.22 -19.41
C VAL A 40 2.28 10.10 -19.73
N MET A 41 2.36 11.40 -19.42
CA MET A 41 1.33 12.38 -19.79
C MET A 41 1.28 12.56 -21.31
N LYS A 42 2.44 12.61 -21.98
CA LYS A 42 2.53 12.68 -23.44
C LYS A 42 1.97 11.41 -24.07
N LEU A 43 2.38 10.23 -23.58
CA LEU A 43 1.88 8.94 -24.07
C LEU A 43 0.35 8.84 -24.01
N LEU A 44 -0.24 9.27 -22.88
CA LEU A 44 -1.70 9.31 -22.73
C LEU A 44 -2.34 10.35 -23.67
N THR A 45 -1.77 11.55 -23.77
CA THR A 45 -2.28 12.62 -24.63
C THR A 45 -2.26 12.22 -26.11
N ASP A 46 -1.17 11.62 -26.57
CA ASP A 46 -1.02 11.13 -27.95
C ASP A 46 -2.04 10.02 -28.25
N SER A 47 -2.27 9.13 -27.28
CA SER A 47 -3.30 8.08 -27.38
C SER A 47 -4.71 8.69 -27.48
N ILE A 48 -5.05 9.65 -26.61
CA ILE A 48 -6.36 10.35 -26.63
C ILE A 48 -6.61 11.00 -28.00
N ARG A 49 -5.59 11.65 -28.58
CA ARG A 49 -5.68 12.25 -29.93
C ARG A 49 -5.90 11.20 -31.01
N LYS A 50 -5.15 10.09 -30.96
CA LYS A 50 -5.30 8.98 -31.91
C LYS A 50 -6.72 8.41 -31.96
N PHE A 51 -7.44 8.42 -30.83
CA PHE A 51 -8.83 7.97 -30.73
C PHE A 51 -9.87 9.08 -30.98
N GLY A 52 -9.48 10.25 -31.50
CA GLY A 52 -10.41 11.34 -31.84
C GLY A 52 -11.02 12.05 -30.63
N MET A 53 -10.47 11.89 -29.43
CA MET A 53 -10.99 12.47 -28.18
C MET A 53 -10.43 13.88 -27.90
N GLU A 54 -10.39 14.75 -28.92
CA GLU A 54 -9.72 16.07 -28.88
C GLU A 54 -10.27 17.04 -27.82
N LYS A 55 -11.49 16.79 -27.33
CA LYS A 55 -12.12 17.59 -26.27
C LYS A 55 -11.58 17.26 -24.87
N VAL A 56 -10.73 16.25 -24.71
CA VAL A 56 -10.12 15.85 -23.43
C VAL A 56 -8.69 16.38 -23.33
N LYS A 57 -8.40 17.16 -22.29
CA LYS A 57 -7.06 17.69 -22.01
C LYS A 57 -6.54 17.09 -20.71
N VAL A 58 -5.40 16.39 -20.75
CA VAL A 58 -4.73 15.91 -19.54
C VAL A 58 -3.98 17.08 -18.92
N VAL A 59 -4.36 17.50 -17.71
CA VAL A 59 -3.86 18.75 -17.09
C VAL A 59 -3.05 18.51 -15.81
N ALA A 60 -3.23 17.37 -15.17
CA ALA A 60 -2.53 17.03 -13.94
C ALA A 60 -2.16 15.55 -13.92
N LEU A 61 -0.96 15.26 -13.42
CA LEU A 61 -0.49 13.93 -13.06
C LEU A 61 -0.34 13.88 -11.54
N ALA A 62 -0.89 12.84 -10.91
CA ALA A 62 -0.70 12.60 -9.49
C ALA A 62 -0.47 11.11 -9.19
N ASN A 63 0.32 10.84 -8.15
CA ASN A 63 0.38 9.52 -7.53
C ASN A 63 -0.92 9.25 -6.73
N ASP A 64 -1.30 8.00 -6.55
CA ASP A 64 -2.49 7.62 -5.78
C ASP A 64 -2.46 8.09 -4.33
N THR A 65 -1.27 8.12 -3.70
CA THR A 65 -1.10 8.71 -2.36
C THR A 65 -1.41 10.20 -2.34
N VAL A 66 -0.98 10.94 -3.37
CA VAL A 66 -1.22 12.38 -3.51
C VAL A 66 -2.70 12.65 -3.75
N GLY A 67 -3.36 11.85 -4.59
CA GLY A 67 -4.82 11.94 -4.75
C GLY A 67 -5.55 11.63 -3.44
N THR A 68 -5.13 10.59 -2.74
CA THR A 68 -5.66 10.22 -1.41
C THR A 68 -5.53 11.37 -0.41
N LEU A 69 -4.36 12.02 -0.34
CA LEU A 69 -4.14 13.20 0.48
C LEU A 69 -5.04 14.36 0.05
N ALA A 70 -5.12 14.68 -1.24
CA ALA A 70 -5.95 15.77 -1.75
C ALA A 70 -7.43 15.58 -1.42
N THR A 71 -7.94 14.35 -1.53
CA THR A 71 -9.32 14.02 -1.13
C THR A 71 -9.53 14.19 0.37
N GLY A 72 -8.55 13.75 1.17
CA GLY A 72 -8.59 13.91 2.62
C GLY A 72 -8.55 15.37 3.06
N SER A 73 -7.63 16.16 2.50
CA SER A 73 -7.42 17.57 2.84
C SER A 73 -8.55 18.48 2.38
N TYR A 74 -9.25 18.11 1.31
CA TYR A 74 -10.48 18.79 0.90
C TYR A 74 -11.60 18.67 1.95
N ARG A 75 -11.62 17.59 2.75
CA ARG A 75 -12.65 17.34 3.78
C ARG A 75 -12.23 17.75 5.19
N ASP A 76 -10.95 17.59 5.52
CA ASP A 76 -10.38 17.92 6.83
C ASP A 76 -9.08 18.71 6.60
N PRO A 77 -9.03 20.02 6.90
CA PRO A 77 -7.82 20.84 6.73
C PRO A 77 -6.60 20.34 7.52
N ARG A 78 -6.79 19.46 8.51
CA ARG A 78 -5.72 18.80 9.27
C ARG A 78 -5.16 17.58 8.56
N CYS A 79 -5.69 17.21 7.39
CA CYS A 79 -5.19 16.07 6.64
C CYS A 79 -3.92 16.43 5.88
N ASP A 80 -2.81 15.84 6.31
CA ASP A 80 -1.46 16.17 5.86
C ASP A 80 -0.63 14.94 5.46
N ILE A 81 -1.20 13.74 5.56
CA ILE A 81 -0.61 12.48 5.11
C ILE A 81 -1.63 11.67 4.29
N GLY A 82 -1.20 11.16 3.13
CA GLY A 82 -1.97 10.25 2.27
C GLY A 82 -1.26 8.92 2.13
N ILE A 83 -1.96 7.80 2.34
CA ILE A 83 -1.36 6.46 2.38
C ILE A 83 -2.18 5.48 1.56
N ILE A 84 -1.49 4.59 0.85
CA ILE A 84 -2.08 3.44 0.18
C ILE A 84 -1.60 2.16 0.85
N PHE A 85 -2.53 1.34 1.33
CA PHE A 85 -2.30 -0.06 1.73
C PHE A 85 -3.14 -0.98 0.83
N GLY A 86 -2.65 -1.24 -0.38
CA GLY A 86 -3.36 -2.00 -1.41
C GLY A 86 -2.50 -3.12 -1.99
N THR A 87 -2.54 -3.28 -3.32
CA THR A 87 -1.63 -4.19 -4.05
C THR A 87 -0.16 -3.87 -3.74
N GLY A 88 0.18 -2.58 -3.71
CA GLY A 88 1.44 -2.06 -3.17
C GLY A 88 1.19 -1.25 -1.89
N THR A 89 2.25 -0.65 -1.35
CA THR A 89 2.13 0.32 -0.26
C THR A 89 2.98 1.56 -0.54
N ASN A 90 2.39 2.72 -0.32
CA ASN A 90 3.07 3.99 -0.49
C ASN A 90 2.50 5.06 0.46
N ALA A 91 3.24 6.13 0.69
CA ALA A 91 2.76 7.32 1.37
C ALA A 91 3.27 8.61 0.69
N CYS A 92 2.50 9.68 0.90
CA CYS A 92 2.96 11.05 0.71
C CYS A 92 2.58 11.89 1.92
N TYR A 93 3.27 13.01 2.11
CA TYR A 93 2.93 13.96 3.15
C TYR A 93 3.22 15.40 2.72
N ARG A 94 2.67 16.36 3.47
CA ARG A 94 2.90 17.79 3.27
C ARG A 94 4.19 18.23 3.97
N GLU A 95 5.24 18.50 3.20
CA GLU A 95 6.55 18.92 3.70
C GLU A 95 6.77 20.43 3.53
N ARG A 96 7.52 21.07 4.43
CA ARG A 96 8.02 22.43 4.26
C ARG A 96 9.12 22.44 3.21
N ILE A 97 9.03 23.34 2.24
CA ILE A 97 10.01 23.43 1.15
C ILE A 97 11.44 23.62 1.68
N GLY A 98 11.61 24.36 2.78
CA GLY A 98 12.92 24.52 3.44
C GLY A 98 13.61 23.21 3.89
N ASN A 99 12.85 22.13 4.10
CA ASN A 99 13.40 20.81 4.46
C ASN A 99 13.83 19.99 3.24
N ILE A 100 13.40 20.37 2.03
CA ILE A 100 13.68 19.64 0.79
C ILE A 100 15.00 20.15 0.19
N LYS A 101 16.13 19.71 0.75
CA LYS A 101 17.48 20.19 0.39
C LYS A 101 17.86 20.02 -1.09
N LYS A 102 17.21 19.10 -1.81
CA LYS A 102 17.42 18.88 -3.25
C LYS A 102 16.74 19.92 -4.15
N LEU A 103 15.83 20.73 -3.61
CA LEU A 103 15.19 21.84 -4.32
C LEU A 103 15.93 23.13 -3.97
N ASP A 104 16.63 23.71 -4.92
CA ASP A 104 17.25 25.03 -4.73
C ASP A 104 16.24 26.16 -4.98
N ILE A 105 15.21 26.25 -4.12
CA ILE A 105 14.16 27.27 -4.22
C ILE A 105 14.09 28.06 -2.92
N LYS A 106 15.09 28.92 -2.71
CA LYS A 106 15.23 29.72 -1.48
C LYS A 106 14.05 30.68 -1.25
N SER A 107 13.39 31.15 -2.31
CA SER A 107 12.27 32.10 -2.24
C SER A 107 10.97 31.52 -1.67
N LYS A 108 10.83 30.19 -1.61
CA LYS A 108 9.59 29.51 -1.18
C LYS A 108 9.75 28.68 0.09
N LYS A 109 10.81 28.88 0.88
CA LYS A 109 11.13 28.04 2.07
C LYS A 109 9.99 27.88 3.08
N ASN A 110 9.15 28.90 3.24
CA ASN A 110 8.00 28.90 4.17
C ASN A 110 6.74 28.24 3.59
N GLN A 111 6.73 27.93 2.29
CA GLN A 111 5.63 27.22 1.66
C GLN A 111 5.77 25.70 1.85
N HIS A 112 4.73 24.97 1.44
CA HIS A 112 4.70 23.52 1.54
C HIS A 112 4.63 22.88 0.16
N MET A 113 5.16 21.67 0.07
CA MET A 113 5.10 20.80 -1.10
C MET A 113 4.71 19.40 -0.65
N ILE A 114 3.86 18.73 -1.42
CA ILE A 114 3.55 17.32 -1.18
C ILE A 114 4.75 16.49 -1.65
N VAL A 115 5.28 15.65 -0.78
CA VAL A 115 6.37 14.73 -1.08
C VAL A 115 5.81 13.32 -1.12
N ASN A 116 5.78 12.72 -2.31
CA ASN A 116 5.63 11.28 -2.47
C ASN A 116 6.96 10.61 -2.08
N ILE A 117 6.96 9.82 -1.01
CA ILE A 117 8.20 9.25 -0.45
C ILE A 117 8.56 7.88 -1.02
N GLU A 118 7.66 7.22 -1.78
CA GLU A 118 7.90 5.88 -2.32
C GLU A 118 8.44 4.91 -1.25
N TRP A 119 7.82 4.93 -0.05
CA TRP A 119 8.36 4.30 1.16
C TRP A 119 8.48 2.77 1.07
N GLY A 120 7.90 2.16 0.03
CA GLY A 120 7.90 0.72 -0.19
C GLY A 120 9.32 0.18 -0.36
N ASN A 121 10.26 1.02 -0.79
CA ASN A 121 11.66 0.65 -0.97
C ASN A 121 12.50 0.70 0.33
N PHE A 122 11.94 1.15 1.47
CA PHE A 122 12.65 1.13 2.75
C PHE A 122 13.09 -0.29 3.12
N ASN A 123 14.35 -0.44 3.56
CA ASN A 123 15.00 -1.77 3.67
C ASN A 123 15.69 -2.02 5.02
N LYS A 124 15.42 -1.21 6.04
CA LYS A 124 16.04 -1.36 7.38
C LYS A 124 15.18 -2.14 8.37
N ILE A 125 14.06 -2.71 7.93
CA ILE A 125 13.20 -3.56 8.76
C ILE A 125 13.80 -4.97 8.79
N PRO A 126 13.91 -5.60 9.98
CA PRO A 126 14.35 -6.99 10.09
C PRO A 126 13.51 -7.94 9.24
N THR A 127 14.18 -8.87 8.54
CA THR A 127 13.51 -9.80 7.62
C THR A 127 13.72 -11.25 8.04
N THR A 128 12.72 -12.08 7.79
CA THR A 128 12.79 -13.54 7.99
C THR A 128 13.35 -14.25 6.75
N GLU A 129 13.64 -15.54 6.88
CA GLU A 129 13.96 -16.39 5.73
C GLU A 129 12.85 -16.42 4.66
N TYR A 130 11.58 -16.31 5.09
CA TYR A 130 10.42 -16.30 4.20
C TYR A 130 10.36 -15.01 3.36
N ASP A 131 10.69 -13.87 3.98
CA ASP A 131 10.79 -12.58 3.29
C ASP A 131 11.93 -12.60 2.27
N LEU A 132 13.08 -13.15 2.64
CA LEU A 132 14.24 -13.28 1.75
C LEU A 132 13.95 -14.21 0.57
N ARG A 133 13.30 -15.35 0.83
CA ARG A 133 12.90 -16.30 -0.20
C ARG A 133 11.88 -15.71 -1.16
N LEU A 134 10.88 -14.99 -0.63
CA LEU A 134 9.92 -14.25 -1.46
C LEU A 134 10.65 -13.22 -2.32
N ASP A 135 11.49 -12.37 -1.73
CA ASP A 135 12.20 -11.31 -2.43
C ASP A 135 13.03 -11.83 -3.60
N LYS A 136 13.84 -12.89 -3.36
CA LYS A 136 14.65 -13.55 -4.39
C LYS A 136 13.81 -14.09 -5.56
N ALA A 137 12.57 -14.48 -5.30
CA ALA A 137 11.68 -15.08 -6.29
C ALA A 137 10.81 -14.06 -7.05
N THR A 138 10.96 -12.76 -6.77
CA THR A 138 10.25 -11.67 -7.46
C THR A 138 11.04 -11.15 -8.66
N ASN A 139 10.37 -10.39 -9.54
CA ASN A 139 11.01 -9.74 -10.70
C ASN A 139 11.93 -8.57 -10.31
N ASN A 140 11.99 -8.20 -9.03
CA ASN A 140 12.80 -7.10 -8.53
C ASN A 140 13.51 -7.44 -7.20
N PRO A 141 14.38 -8.47 -7.16
CA PRO A 141 15.10 -8.84 -5.93
C PRO A 141 15.86 -7.66 -5.33
N GLY A 142 15.87 -7.54 -4.00
CA GLY A 142 16.53 -6.47 -3.27
C GLY A 142 15.80 -5.12 -3.26
N LYS A 143 14.74 -4.96 -4.07
CA LYS A 143 13.93 -3.73 -4.15
C LYS A 143 12.58 -3.91 -3.45
N GLN A 144 11.91 -2.80 -3.12
CA GLN A 144 10.56 -2.79 -2.54
C GLN A 144 10.43 -3.65 -1.26
N ARG A 145 11.48 -3.62 -0.41
CA ARG A 145 11.61 -4.53 0.73
C ARG A 145 10.46 -4.36 1.75
N MET A 146 10.19 -3.12 2.19
CA MET A 146 9.06 -2.84 3.07
C MET A 146 7.72 -3.17 2.41
N GLU A 147 7.55 -2.87 1.12
CA GLU A 147 6.32 -3.17 0.40
C GLU A 147 6.02 -4.68 0.35
N LYS A 148 7.05 -5.50 0.16
CA LYS A 148 6.94 -6.97 0.20
C LYS A 148 6.50 -7.52 1.55
N MET A 149 6.71 -6.77 2.63
CA MET A 149 6.31 -7.17 3.98
C MET A 149 4.90 -6.74 4.39
N ILE A 150 4.30 -5.79 3.66
CA ILE A 150 3.03 -5.14 4.04
C ILE A 150 1.91 -5.38 3.02
N SER A 151 2.23 -5.31 1.73
CA SER A 151 1.21 -5.09 0.71
C SER A 151 0.51 -6.38 0.27
N GLY A 152 -0.71 -6.21 -0.23
CA GLY A 152 -1.62 -7.30 -0.57
C GLY A 152 -1.12 -8.19 -1.71
N MET A 153 -0.13 -7.76 -2.49
CA MET A 153 0.53 -8.60 -3.49
C MET A 153 1.34 -9.75 -2.86
N TYR A 154 1.86 -9.57 -1.64
CA TYR A 154 2.89 -10.46 -1.08
C TYR A 154 2.49 -11.18 0.22
N LEU A 155 1.55 -10.64 1.01
CA LEU A 155 1.17 -11.27 2.30
C LEU A 155 0.71 -12.73 2.15
N GLY A 156 -0.05 -13.01 1.10
CA GLY A 156 -0.45 -14.37 0.75
C GLY A 156 0.74 -15.30 0.53
N GLU A 157 1.71 -14.88 -0.27
CA GLU A 157 2.89 -15.70 -0.59
C GLU A 157 3.78 -15.93 0.64
N ILE A 158 3.88 -14.97 1.56
CA ILE A 158 4.59 -15.16 2.83
C ILE A 158 3.93 -16.26 3.67
N ALA A 159 2.61 -16.18 3.87
CA ALA A 159 1.87 -17.21 4.59
C ALA A 159 2.00 -18.59 3.92
N ARG A 160 1.94 -18.62 2.58
CA ARG A 160 2.14 -19.83 1.78
C ARG A 160 3.52 -20.45 2.00
N LEU A 161 4.58 -19.65 2.03
CA LEU A 161 5.94 -20.13 2.23
C LEU A 161 6.12 -20.77 3.61
N ILE A 162 5.50 -20.21 4.64
CA ILE A 162 5.46 -20.79 5.99
C ILE A 162 4.73 -22.13 5.95
N LEU A 163 3.50 -22.17 5.41
CA LEU A 163 2.70 -23.39 5.29
C LEU A 163 3.42 -24.50 4.51
N ALA A 164 4.03 -24.14 3.38
CA ALA A 164 4.79 -25.08 2.55
C ALA A 164 5.99 -25.67 3.31
N ASN A 165 6.62 -24.89 4.19
CA ASN A 165 7.71 -25.37 5.03
C ASN A 165 7.19 -26.37 6.07
N MET A 166 6.08 -26.05 6.75
CA MET A 166 5.48 -26.94 7.75
C MET A 166 4.99 -28.26 7.14
N ILE A 167 4.40 -28.22 5.94
CA ILE A 167 4.00 -29.43 5.20
C ILE A 167 5.24 -30.25 4.80
N LYS A 168 6.30 -29.60 4.29
CA LYS A 168 7.56 -30.27 3.93
C LYS A 168 8.16 -31.04 5.11
N TYR A 169 8.11 -30.47 6.31
CA TYR A 169 8.58 -31.09 7.55
C TYR A 169 7.54 -32.01 8.22
N LYS A 170 6.42 -32.31 7.53
CA LYS A 170 5.34 -33.17 8.03
C LYS A 170 4.81 -32.70 9.40
N LEU A 171 4.77 -31.39 9.65
CA LEU A 171 4.21 -30.83 10.89
C LEU A 171 2.68 -30.70 10.83
N ILE A 172 2.14 -30.51 9.62
CA ILE A 172 0.70 -30.43 9.34
C ILE A 172 0.37 -31.18 8.04
N PHE A 173 -0.88 -31.60 7.90
CA PHE A 173 -1.44 -32.22 6.71
C PHE A 173 -0.66 -33.45 6.24
N LYS A 174 -0.16 -34.25 7.20
CA LYS A 174 0.78 -35.37 6.97
C LYS A 174 0.30 -36.38 5.92
N ASN A 175 -1.01 -36.58 5.85
CA ASN A 175 -1.66 -37.56 4.99
C ASN A 175 -2.15 -36.96 3.66
N SER A 176 -2.00 -35.65 3.45
CA SER A 176 -2.43 -34.98 2.22
C SER A 176 -1.29 -34.92 1.19
N LYS A 177 -1.64 -35.21 -0.07
CA LYS A 177 -0.77 -34.95 -1.23
C LYS A 177 -0.92 -33.52 -1.77
N ALA A 178 -1.96 -32.81 -1.33
CA ALA A 178 -2.25 -31.46 -1.79
C ALA A 178 -1.25 -30.44 -1.25
N LYS A 179 -0.98 -29.42 -2.05
CA LYS A 179 0.02 -28.38 -1.75
C LYS A 179 -0.55 -27.01 -2.06
N PHE A 180 -0.17 -26.01 -1.28
CA PHE A 180 -0.39 -24.62 -1.64
C PHE A 180 0.60 -24.21 -2.74
N ALA A 181 0.17 -24.23 -4.00
CA ALA A 181 1.04 -23.89 -5.12
C ALA A 181 1.40 -22.39 -5.14
N LYS A 182 2.56 -22.07 -5.71
CA LYS A 182 3.11 -20.71 -5.75
C LYS A 182 2.10 -19.76 -6.41
N GLY A 183 1.79 -18.65 -5.73
CA GLY A 183 0.86 -17.62 -6.25
C GLY A 183 -0.63 -17.92 -6.06
N GLU A 184 -1.01 -19.10 -5.58
CA GLU A 184 -2.43 -19.44 -5.34
C GLU A 184 -2.94 -18.91 -4.00
N PHE A 185 -2.12 -18.93 -2.96
CA PHE A 185 -2.51 -18.40 -1.66
C PHE A 185 -2.34 -16.86 -1.63
N LYS A 186 -3.42 -16.13 -1.96
CA LYS A 186 -3.48 -14.67 -2.00
C LYS A 186 -3.97 -14.06 -0.67
N THR A 187 -3.77 -12.75 -0.51
CA THR A 187 -4.22 -11.98 0.68
C THR A 187 -5.72 -12.07 0.97
N ARG A 188 -6.56 -12.33 -0.04
CA ARG A 188 -8.00 -12.61 0.17
C ARG A 188 -8.23 -13.90 0.99
N HIS A 189 -7.36 -14.91 0.86
CA HIS A 189 -7.47 -16.14 1.63
C HIS A 189 -7.03 -15.90 3.08
N LEU A 190 -6.05 -15.01 3.33
CA LEU A 190 -5.73 -14.57 4.69
C LEU A 190 -6.98 -13.95 5.33
N SER A 191 -7.63 -13.01 4.64
CA SER A 191 -8.86 -12.36 5.11
C SER A 191 -9.98 -13.38 5.36
N PHE A 192 -10.19 -14.32 4.44
CA PHE A 192 -11.18 -15.39 4.59
C PHE A 192 -10.91 -16.26 5.83
N VAL A 193 -9.69 -16.79 5.95
CA VAL A 193 -9.27 -17.66 7.05
C VAL A 193 -9.36 -16.94 8.39
N THR A 194 -8.91 -15.68 8.49
CA THR A 194 -8.93 -14.97 9.77
C THR A 194 -10.31 -14.49 10.19
N SER A 195 -11.27 -14.43 9.25
CA SER A 195 -12.68 -14.08 9.50
C SER A 195 -13.56 -15.28 9.86
N ASP A 196 -13.00 -16.49 9.91
CA ASP A 196 -13.73 -17.63 10.44
C ASP A 196 -13.84 -17.50 11.96
N HIS A 197 -15.04 -17.46 12.50
CA HIS A 197 -15.30 -17.40 13.95
C HIS A 197 -16.21 -18.54 14.41
N THR A 198 -16.43 -19.54 13.54
CA THR A 198 -17.14 -20.76 13.91
C THR A 198 -16.35 -21.55 14.96
N GLU A 199 -17.06 -22.28 15.80
CA GLU A 199 -16.46 -23.04 16.90
C GLU A 199 -15.47 -24.09 16.39
N GLN A 200 -15.79 -24.74 15.26
CA GLN A 200 -14.97 -25.80 14.67
C GLN A 200 -14.12 -25.35 13.48
N LEU A 201 -14.12 -24.05 13.15
CA LEU A 201 -13.44 -23.47 11.99
C LEU A 201 -13.92 -24.08 10.66
N ASP A 202 -15.25 -24.17 10.50
CA ASP A 202 -15.93 -24.85 9.38
C ASP A 202 -15.62 -24.22 8.03
N LYS A 203 -15.43 -22.89 7.96
CA LYS A 203 -15.08 -22.21 6.71
C LYS A 203 -13.65 -22.58 6.29
N ILE A 204 -12.74 -22.64 7.27
CA ILE A 204 -11.37 -23.10 7.03
C ILE A 204 -11.39 -24.57 6.61
N HIS A 205 -12.20 -25.39 7.26
CA HIS A 205 -12.36 -26.81 6.93
C HIS A 205 -12.80 -26.99 5.47
N GLY A 206 -13.94 -26.40 5.06
CA GLY A 206 -14.42 -26.53 3.68
C GLY A 206 -13.47 -25.93 2.63
N TYR A 207 -12.72 -24.88 2.98
CA TYR A 207 -11.67 -24.36 2.11
C TYR A 207 -10.52 -25.36 1.91
N LEU A 208 -10.10 -26.05 2.98
CA LEU A 208 -9.05 -27.07 2.90
C LEU A 208 -9.52 -28.31 2.13
N GLU A 209 -10.78 -28.73 2.32
CA GLU A 209 -11.37 -29.81 1.53
C GLU A 209 -11.42 -29.49 0.04
N GLY A 210 -11.79 -28.26 -0.32
CA GLY A 210 -11.76 -27.78 -1.71
C GLY A 210 -10.36 -27.78 -2.34
N LEU A 211 -9.30 -27.81 -1.54
CA LEU A 211 -7.91 -28.00 -1.99
C LEU A 211 -7.46 -29.46 -2.01
N GLY A 212 -8.32 -30.41 -1.62
CA GLY A 212 -7.98 -31.82 -1.46
C GLY A 212 -7.22 -32.15 -0.17
N ILE A 213 -7.26 -31.24 0.83
CA ILE A 213 -6.73 -31.48 2.17
C ILE A 213 -7.88 -31.95 3.05
N LEU A 214 -8.08 -33.27 3.08
CA LEU A 214 -9.18 -33.93 3.80
C LEU A 214 -8.80 -34.29 5.24
N ASN A 215 -9.81 -34.50 6.09
CA ASN A 215 -9.66 -35.01 7.47
C ASN A 215 -8.71 -34.18 8.35
N THR A 216 -8.72 -32.85 8.18
CA THR A 216 -7.90 -31.93 8.98
C THR A 216 -8.31 -31.95 10.45
N THR A 217 -7.36 -31.87 11.37
CA THR A 217 -7.71 -31.70 12.80
C THR A 217 -8.05 -30.24 13.12
N PHE A 218 -8.67 -29.99 14.27
CA PHE A 218 -8.95 -28.63 14.73
C PHE A 218 -7.66 -27.82 14.89
N GLU A 219 -6.62 -28.43 15.45
CA GLU A 219 -5.31 -27.82 15.69
C GLU A 219 -4.63 -27.41 14.38
N GLU A 220 -4.77 -28.22 13.31
CA GLU A 220 -4.25 -27.86 11.99
C GLU A 220 -4.97 -26.64 11.38
N ARG A 221 -6.31 -26.57 11.54
CA ARG A 221 -7.11 -25.42 11.10
C ARG A 221 -6.77 -24.17 11.92
N GLU A 222 -6.61 -24.31 13.22
CA GLU A 222 -6.22 -23.23 14.12
C GLU A 222 -4.81 -22.71 13.77
N LEU A 223 -3.87 -23.60 13.49
CA LEU A 223 -2.52 -23.24 13.10
C LEU A 223 -2.50 -22.45 11.78
N LEU A 224 -3.26 -22.88 10.76
CA LEU A 224 -3.42 -22.11 9.52
C LEU A 224 -3.94 -20.70 9.81
N LYS A 225 -4.94 -20.59 10.69
CA LYS A 225 -5.49 -19.30 11.12
C LYS A 225 -4.46 -18.44 11.83
N ASN A 226 -3.67 -19.03 12.71
CA ASN A 226 -2.62 -18.34 13.47
C ASN A 226 -1.50 -17.83 12.55
N ILE A 227 -1.08 -18.60 11.55
CA ILE A 227 -0.11 -18.15 10.53
C ILE A 227 -0.65 -16.92 9.79
N CYS A 228 -1.91 -16.97 9.33
CA CYS A 228 -2.53 -15.84 8.63
C CYS A 228 -2.63 -14.61 9.54
N LYS A 229 -2.95 -14.79 10.82
CA LYS A 229 -2.97 -13.71 11.82
C LYS A 229 -1.59 -13.13 12.07
N ILE A 230 -0.54 -13.95 12.21
CA ILE A 230 0.84 -13.49 12.46
C ILE A 230 1.34 -12.63 11.28
N VAL A 231 1.15 -13.09 10.05
CA VAL A 231 1.56 -12.35 8.84
C VAL A 231 0.81 -11.02 8.75
N SER A 232 -0.51 -11.03 8.97
CA SER A 232 -1.36 -9.84 8.93
C SER A 232 -1.01 -8.84 10.04
N LYS A 233 -0.80 -9.34 11.27
CA LYS A 233 -0.42 -8.54 12.43
C LYS A 233 0.93 -7.88 12.19
N ARG A 234 1.93 -8.62 11.73
CA ARG A 234 3.25 -8.06 11.39
C ARG A 234 3.13 -6.93 10.37
N ALA A 235 2.37 -7.13 9.29
CA ALA A 235 2.15 -6.10 8.28
C ALA A 235 1.52 -4.82 8.87
N ALA A 236 0.54 -4.97 9.77
CA ALA A 236 -0.09 -3.84 10.46
C ALA A 236 0.88 -3.12 11.41
N ARG A 237 1.71 -3.86 12.17
CA ARG A 237 2.72 -3.26 13.07
C ARG A 237 3.78 -2.47 12.31
N ILE A 238 4.30 -3.03 11.21
CA ILE A 238 5.25 -2.31 10.34
C ILE A 238 4.58 -1.05 9.77
N SER A 239 3.31 -1.15 9.35
CA SER A 239 2.54 0.00 8.84
C SER A 239 2.39 1.10 9.90
N ALA A 240 2.12 0.75 11.16
CA ALA A 240 2.03 1.70 12.25
C ALA A 240 3.37 2.38 12.56
N ALA A 241 4.47 1.62 12.55
CA ALA A 241 5.81 2.18 12.71
C ALA A 241 6.18 3.15 11.57
N ALA A 242 5.83 2.81 10.33
CA ALA A 242 6.05 3.69 9.17
C ALA A 242 5.21 4.98 9.26
N ILE A 243 3.95 4.88 9.68
CA ILE A 243 3.09 6.05 9.97
C ILE A 243 3.73 6.92 11.06
N SER A 244 4.15 6.31 12.16
CA SER A 244 4.78 6.96 13.29
C SER A 244 6.06 7.70 12.91
N ALA A 245 6.86 7.12 12.00
CA ALA A 245 8.08 7.73 11.49
C ALA A 245 7.78 9.01 10.69
N VAL A 246 6.76 8.98 9.81
CA VAL A 246 6.35 10.17 9.03
C VAL A 246 5.82 11.27 9.95
N ILE A 247 4.98 10.92 10.93
CA ILE A 247 4.43 11.89 11.88
C ILE A 247 5.54 12.51 12.73
N THR A 248 6.43 11.69 13.29
CA THR A 248 7.54 12.19 14.12
C THR A 248 8.53 13.02 13.31
N TRP A 249 8.68 12.75 12.01
CA TRP A 249 9.45 13.60 11.10
C TRP A 249 8.81 14.99 10.95
N MET A 250 7.49 15.06 10.75
CA MET A 250 6.75 16.30 10.54
C MET A 250 6.57 17.12 11.83
N ASP A 251 6.27 16.44 12.93
CA ASP A 251 6.02 17.02 14.25
C ASP A 251 6.63 16.12 15.34
N PRO A 252 7.93 16.29 15.64
CA PRO A 252 8.66 15.44 16.59
C PRO A 252 8.07 15.41 18.00
N LYS A 253 7.29 16.44 18.37
CA LYS A 253 6.66 16.56 19.67
C LYS A 253 5.17 16.23 19.63
N LEU A 254 4.62 15.91 18.46
CA LEU A 254 3.21 15.65 18.20
C LEU A 254 2.32 16.71 18.89
N ARG A 255 2.58 17.98 18.57
CA ARG A 255 1.86 19.15 19.08
C ARG A 255 0.54 19.35 18.37
N SER A 256 0.50 19.10 17.06
CA SER A 256 -0.67 19.31 16.20
C SER A 256 -1.54 18.06 16.11
N ASP A 257 -2.77 18.23 15.63
CA ASP A 257 -3.61 17.10 15.25
C ASP A 257 -3.37 16.76 13.79
N HIS A 258 -3.17 15.49 13.49
CA HIS A 258 -2.85 14.97 12.16
C HIS A 258 -3.95 14.04 11.68
N THR A 259 -4.50 14.33 10.50
CA THR A 259 -5.43 13.42 9.83
C THR A 259 -4.72 12.68 8.69
N ILE A 260 -4.85 11.37 8.70
CA ILE A 260 -4.20 10.49 7.73
C ILE A 260 -5.28 9.89 6.84
N ALA A 261 -5.29 10.30 5.58
CA ALA A 261 -6.14 9.70 4.57
C ALA A 261 -5.52 8.38 4.12
N ILE A 262 -6.30 7.30 4.19
CA ILE A 262 -5.86 5.96 3.83
C ILE A 262 -6.83 5.36 2.83
N ASP A 263 -6.31 4.81 1.74
CA ASP A 263 -7.05 3.95 0.81
C ASP A 263 -6.31 2.61 0.63
N GLY A 264 -6.97 1.65 -0.02
CA GLY A 264 -6.39 0.37 -0.41
C GLY A 264 -7.07 -0.84 0.21
N THR A 265 -7.00 -1.94 -0.53
CA THR A 265 -7.73 -3.17 -0.21
C THR A 265 -7.24 -3.88 1.05
N VAL A 266 -5.96 -3.75 1.42
CA VAL A 266 -5.43 -4.35 2.65
C VAL A 266 -6.06 -3.66 3.85
N TYR A 267 -6.05 -2.33 3.88
CA TYR A 267 -6.67 -1.56 4.96
C TYR A 267 -8.17 -1.82 5.09
N LYS A 268 -8.86 -1.98 3.95
CA LYS A 268 -10.31 -2.17 3.92
C LYS A 268 -10.76 -3.59 4.26
N ARG A 269 -10.04 -4.61 3.77
CA ARG A 269 -10.55 -6.00 3.75
C ARG A 269 -9.81 -6.95 4.68
N LEU A 270 -8.60 -6.61 5.13
CA LEU A 270 -7.86 -7.48 6.04
C LEU A 270 -8.39 -7.28 7.47
N PRO A 271 -8.93 -8.32 8.13
CA PRO A 271 -9.50 -8.20 9.47
C PRO A 271 -8.49 -7.64 10.47
N ASP A 272 -8.98 -6.84 11.41
CA ASP A 272 -8.20 -6.21 12.48
C ASP A 272 -7.07 -5.26 12.06
N PHE A 273 -6.78 -5.08 10.77
CA PHE A 273 -5.63 -4.30 10.31
C PHE A 273 -5.63 -2.87 10.85
N ARG A 274 -6.77 -2.17 10.73
CA ARG A 274 -6.97 -0.83 11.31
C ARG A 274 -6.85 -0.84 12.83
N ARG A 275 -7.45 -1.82 13.51
CA ARG A 275 -7.45 -1.94 14.97
C ARG A 275 -6.03 -2.11 15.50
N ILE A 276 -5.23 -2.97 14.86
CA ILE A 276 -3.83 -3.19 15.20
C ILE A 276 -3.03 -1.91 14.98
N ILE A 277 -3.17 -1.24 13.82
CA ILE A 277 -2.46 0.03 13.60
C ILE A 277 -2.77 1.06 14.70
N LEU A 278 -4.05 1.23 15.06
CA LEU A 278 -4.44 2.16 16.13
C LEU A 278 -3.88 1.75 17.49
N GLY A 279 -3.86 0.45 17.80
CA GLY A 279 -3.27 -0.08 19.04
C GLY A 279 -1.76 0.20 19.13
N GLU A 280 -1.04 -0.05 18.04
CA GLU A 280 0.41 0.20 17.97
C GLU A 280 0.73 1.70 18.02
N LEU A 281 -0.06 2.55 17.36
CA LEU A 281 0.09 4.01 17.49
C LEU A 281 -0.16 4.49 18.93
N LYS A 282 -1.10 3.85 19.65
CA LYS A 282 -1.34 4.12 21.07
C LYS A 282 -0.16 3.68 21.93
N GLU A 283 0.46 2.54 21.63
CA GLU A 283 1.68 2.08 22.30
C GLU A 283 2.85 3.06 22.07
N LEU A 284 3.09 3.45 20.81
CA LEU A 284 4.20 4.33 20.42
C LEU A 284 4.05 5.77 20.93
N HIS A 285 2.84 6.33 20.90
CA HIS A 285 2.60 7.75 21.22
C HIS A 285 1.85 8.00 22.54
N LYS A 286 1.48 6.94 23.28
CA LYS A 286 0.76 7.01 24.56
C LYS A 286 -0.48 7.92 24.46
N SER A 287 -0.62 8.87 25.39
CA SER A 287 -1.74 9.82 25.45
C SER A 287 -1.81 10.75 24.23
N LYS A 288 -0.70 10.94 23.49
CA LYS A 288 -0.68 11.79 22.28
C LYS A 288 -1.25 11.08 21.05
N ALA A 289 -1.44 9.76 21.08
CA ALA A 289 -2.05 9.02 19.97
C ALA A 289 -3.45 9.53 19.60
N LYS A 290 -4.17 10.17 20.55
CA LYS A 290 -5.46 10.83 20.30
C LYS A 290 -5.39 11.96 19.25
N LYS A 291 -4.20 12.50 18.99
CA LYS A 291 -3.93 13.53 17.97
C LYS A 291 -3.80 12.94 16.57
N ILE A 292 -3.75 11.62 16.42
CA ILE A 292 -3.58 10.93 15.14
C ILE A 292 -4.91 10.32 14.74
N LYS A 293 -5.51 10.82 13.67
CA LYS A 293 -6.81 10.36 13.17
C LYS A 293 -6.63 9.63 11.83
N LEU A 294 -6.96 8.35 11.78
CA LEU A 294 -6.96 7.58 10.54
C LEU A 294 -8.34 7.65 9.87
N VAL A 295 -8.41 8.12 8.63
CA VAL A 295 -9.64 8.25 7.85
C VAL A 295 -9.53 7.41 6.59
N HIS A 296 -10.51 6.56 6.35
CA HIS A 296 -10.59 5.81 5.10
C HIS A 296 -11.22 6.69 4.01
N THR A 297 -10.51 6.91 2.91
CA THR A 297 -11.00 7.68 1.76
C THR A 297 -11.35 6.73 0.62
N LYS A 298 -12.65 6.46 0.44
CA LYS A 298 -13.14 5.68 -0.70
C LYS A 298 -12.95 6.50 -1.99
N ASP A 299 -12.26 5.92 -2.98
CA ASP A 299 -11.95 6.56 -4.26
C ASP A 299 -11.09 7.82 -4.13
N GLY A 300 -10.08 7.75 -3.25
CA GLY A 300 -9.20 8.88 -2.96
C GLY A 300 -8.38 9.31 -4.18
N SER A 301 -7.98 8.37 -5.03
CA SER A 301 -7.22 8.66 -6.25
C SER A 301 -8.05 9.41 -7.29
N GLY A 302 -9.27 8.97 -7.57
CA GLY A 302 -10.14 9.57 -8.60
C GLY A 302 -10.59 10.99 -8.23
N ILE A 303 -11.14 11.16 -7.02
CA ILE A 303 -11.55 12.48 -6.53
C ILE A 303 -10.34 13.40 -6.39
N GLY A 304 -9.24 12.88 -5.84
CA GLY A 304 -8.04 13.66 -5.57
C GLY A 304 -7.38 14.21 -6.82
N VAL A 305 -7.32 13.41 -7.89
CA VAL A 305 -6.74 13.89 -9.15
C VAL A 305 -7.66 14.87 -9.88
N ALA A 306 -8.98 14.77 -9.69
CA ALA A 306 -9.92 15.78 -10.17
C ALA A 306 -9.74 17.13 -9.43
N ILE A 307 -9.51 17.09 -8.11
CA ILE A 307 -9.16 18.28 -7.32
C ILE A 307 -7.84 18.88 -7.81
N ALA A 308 -6.80 18.04 -8.02
CA ALA A 308 -5.52 18.50 -8.54
C ALA A 308 -5.67 19.12 -9.94
N ALA A 309 -6.50 18.54 -10.80
CA ALA A 309 -6.81 19.10 -12.12
C ALA A 309 -7.52 20.46 -12.02
N ALA A 310 -8.47 20.62 -11.08
CA ALA A 310 -9.14 21.89 -10.85
C ALA A 310 -8.14 22.98 -10.44
N VAL A 311 -7.28 22.71 -9.44
CA VAL A 311 -6.24 23.64 -8.95
C VAL A 311 -5.18 23.95 -10.02
N ALA A 312 -4.83 22.99 -10.87
CA ALA A 312 -3.88 23.21 -11.96
C ALA A 312 -4.42 24.14 -13.08
N THR A 313 -5.74 24.35 -13.11
CA THR A 313 -6.43 25.09 -14.18
C THR A 313 -7.19 26.32 -13.68
N SER A 314 -7.12 26.60 -12.37
CA SER A 314 -7.63 27.81 -11.74
C SER A 314 -6.69 28.99 -11.90
#